data_AF-A0A7C2VZ08-F1
#
_entry.id   AF-A0A7C2VZ08-F1
#
_cell.length_a   1.000
_cell.length_b   1.000
_cell.length_c   1.000
_cell.angle_alpha   90.00
_cell.angle_beta   90.00
_cell.angle_gamma   90.00
#
_symmetry.space_group_name_H-M   'P 1'
#
loop_
_entity.id
_entity.type
_entity.pdbx_description
1 polymer ?
#
loop_
_entity_poly.entity_id
_entity_poly.type
_entity_poly.pdbx_seq_one_letter_code
_entity_poly.pdbx_strand_id
1 'polypeptide(L)' 'GVEILPMKSLQASMSSGVPYYEGEVYNVVRQGRGVPAVPLVVIGIEP' A
#
# COMPACT_ATOMS: atom_id res chain seq x y z
N GLY A 1 -10.03 -1.75 -8.41
CA GLY A 1 -9.04 -2.80 -8.10
C GLY A 1 -8.94 -2.97 -6.60
N VAL A 2 -8.56 -4.16 -6.14
CA VAL A 2 -8.23 -4.41 -4.73
C VAL A 2 -6.74 -4.70 -4.67
N GLU A 3 -6.04 -4.02 -3.78
CA GLU A 3 -4.60 -4.18 -3.58
C GLU A 3 -4.33 -4.53 -2.12
N ILE A 4 -3.70 -5.68 -1.89
CA ILE A 4 -3.41 -6.20 -0.55
C ILE A 4 -1.90 -6.08 -0.34
N LEU A 5 -1.51 -5.32 0.69
CA LEU A 5 -0.12 -5.02 0.99
C LEU A 5 0.19 -5.36 2.44
N PRO A 6 1.43 -5.79 2.77
CA PRO A 6 1.82 -5.93 4.16
C PRO A 6 1.88 -4.55 4.82
N MET A 7 1.42 -4.45 6.07
CA MET A 7 1.74 -3.32 6.92
C MET A 7 3.25 -3.22 7.13
N LYS A 8 3.78 -2.05 7.52
CA LYS A 8 5.21 -1.91 7.81
C LYS A 8 5.70 -2.92 8.86
N SER A 9 4.84 -3.26 9.83
CA SER A 9 5.05 -4.31 10.84
C SER A 9 5.33 -5.68 10.22
N LEU A 10 4.47 -6.12 9.28
CA LEU A 10 4.64 -7.40 8.57
C LEU A 10 5.82 -7.36 7.60
N GLN A 11 6.03 -6.26 6.89
CA GLN A 11 7.16 -6.13 5.95
C GLN A 11 8.51 -6.31 6.67
N ALA A 12 8.63 -5.89 7.93
CA ALA A 12 9.86 -6.00 8.71
C ALA A 12 10.33 -7.45 8.94
N SER A 13 9.45 -8.44 8.82
CA SER A 13 9.78 -9.87 8.90
C SER A 13 9.94 -10.54 7.53
N MET A 14 9.92 -9.76 6.44
CA MET A 14 10.09 -10.23 5.07
C MET A 14 11.48 -9.89 4.51
N SER A 15 11.77 -10.34 3.29
CA SER A 15 12.97 -9.93 2.55
C SER A 15 13.00 -8.41 2.31
N SER A 16 14.21 -7.87 2.11
CA SER A 16 14.39 -6.45 1.83
C SER A 16 13.76 -6.04 0.49
N GLY A 17 13.30 -4.79 0.41
CA GLY A 17 12.75 -4.21 -0.82
C GLY A 17 11.27 -4.48 -1.09
N VAL A 18 10.57 -5.19 -0.20
CA VAL A 18 9.11 -5.41 -0.32
C VAL A 18 8.35 -4.11 -0.03
N PRO A 19 7.44 -3.66 -0.92
CA PRO A 19 6.55 -2.51 -0.66
C PRO A 19 5.63 -2.76 0.53
N TYR A 20 5.28 -1.69 1.25
CA TYR A 20 4.41 -1.76 2.42
C TYR A 20 3.28 -0.75 2.30
N TYR A 21 2.17 -1.05 2.98
CA TYR A 21 0.91 -0.32 2.89
C TYR A 21 1.08 1.20 3.03
N GLU A 22 1.77 1.66 4.07
CA GLU A 22 1.91 3.09 4.37
C GLU A 22 2.69 3.83 3.27
N GLY A 23 3.69 3.19 2.66
CA GLY A 23 4.45 3.74 1.55
C GLY A 23 3.61 3.86 0.29
N GLU A 24 2.83 2.83 -0.05
CA GLU A 24 2.00 2.86 -1.25
C GLU A 24 0.78 3.76 -1.12
N VAL A 25 0.17 3.84 0.07
CA VAL A 25 -0.89 4.83 0.33
C VAL A 25 -0.34 6.25 0.19
N TYR A 26 0.85 6.52 0.73
CA TYR A 26 1.51 7.81 0.52
C TYR A 26 1.75 8.08 -0.98
N ASN A 27 2.18 7.06 -1.73
CA ASN A 27 2.42 7.16 -3.17
C ASN A 27 1.15 7.45 -4.00
N VAL A 28 -0.01 6.92 -3.59
CA VAL A 28 -1.29 7.21 -4.24
C VAL A 28 -1.76 8.61 -3.87
N VAL A 29 -1.77 8.95 -2.58
CA VAL A 29 -2.27 10.25 -2.10
C VAL A 29 -1.45 11.42 -2.66
N ARG A 30 -0.12 11.25 -2.83
CA ARG A 30 0.73 12.31 -3.43
C ARG A 30 0.37 12.63 -4.89
N GLN A 31 -0.33 11.75 -5.61
CA GLN A 31 -0.78 12.03 -6.98
C GLN A 31 -1.97 12.99 -7.02
N GLY A 32 -2.60 13.27 -5.87
CA GLY A 32 -3.75 14.14 -5.76
C GLY A 32 -5.08 13.38 -5.80
N ARG A 33 -6.17 14.10 -5.51
CA ARG A 33 -7.51 13.51 -5.45
C ARG A 33 -7.97 13.06 -6.84
N GLY A 34 -8.64 11.91 -6.91
CA GLY A 34 -9.17 11.36 -8.15
C GLY A 34 -8.13 10.69 -9.06
N VAL A 35 -6.90 10.52 -8.55
CA VAL A 35 -5.82 9.79 -9.23
C VAL A 35 -5.45 8.55 -8.39
N PRO A 36 -5.37 7.35 -8.99
CA PRO A 36 -5.74 7.01 -10.37
C PRO A 36 -7.26 7.10 -10.62
N ALA A 37 -7.65 7.18 -11.90
CA ALA A 37 -9.05 7.28 -12.30
C ALA A 37 -9.87 6.00 -12.00
N VAL A 38 -9.19 4.87 -11.78
CA VAL A 38 -9.82 3.61 -11.43
C VAL A 38 -10.10 3.59 -9.91
N PRO A 39 -11.32 3.24 -9.47
CA PRO A 39 -11.60 3.05 -8.04
C PRO A 39 -10.69 1.97 -7.44
N LEU A 40 -10.02 2.28 -6.33
CA LEU A 40 -9.12 1.38 -5.63
C LEU A 40 -9.55 1.17 -4.18
N VAL A 41 -9.35 -0.07 -3.70
CA VAL A 41 -9.39 -0.42 -2.28
C VAL A 41 -8.01 -0.97 -1.93
N VAL A 42 -7.29 -0.29 -1.04
CA VAL A 42 -5.97 -0.72 -0.56
C VAL A 42 -6.14 -1.27 0.85
N ILE A 43 -5.68 -2.50 1.08
CA ILE A 43 -5.85 -3.22 2.35
C ILE A 43 -4.47 -3.56 2.91
N GLY A 44 -4.15 -3.02 4.09
CA GLY A 44 -2.97 -3.40 4.85
C GLY A 44 -3.23 -4.66 5.69
N ILE A 45 -2.33 -5.63 5.67
CA ILE A 45 -2.41 -6.87 6.47
C ILE A 45 -1.23 -7.03 7.42
N GLU A 46 -1.47 -7.67 8.56
CA GLU A 46 -0.46 -8.08 9.53
C GLU A 46 -0.88 -9.40 10.21
N PRO A 47 0.06 -10.15 10.83
CA PRO A 47 -0.22 -11.41 11.55
C PRO A 47 -1.07 -11.23 12.81
#